data_AF-A0A6B0SL82-F1
#
_entry.id   AF-A0A6B0SL82-F1
#
_cell.length_a   1.000
_cell.length_b   1.000
_cell.length_c   1.000
_cell.angle_alpha   90.00
_cell.angle_beta   90.00
_cell.angle_gamma   90.00
#
_symmetry.space_group_name_H-M   'P 1'
#
loop_
_entity.id
_entity.type
_entity.pdbx_description
1 polymer ?
#
loop_
_entity_poly.entity_id
_entity_poly.type
_entity_poly.pdbx_seq_one_letter_code
_entity_poly.pdbx_strand_id
1 'polypeptide(L)'
;RALVASRARALWDVELPLVWPGVLAGAAFAFAISIGEFDATVLLAGDQSYTMPVALKRYLVDRTAGPSVGPAAAMGTVLLVVTAASFVVIDRVGGRYRP
;
A
#
# COMPACT_ATOMS: atom_id res chain seq x y z
N ARG A 1 8.61 12.86 -41.30
CA ARG A 1 8.06 11.48 -41.27
C ARG A 1 7.23 11.28 -39.99
N ALA A 2 6.19 12.09 -39.78
CA ALA A 2 5.63 12.31 -38.43
C ALA A 2 4.16 11.87 -38.24
N LEU A 3 3.59 10.97 -39.05
CA LEU A 3 2.12 10.80 -39.07
C LEU A 3 1.55 9.36 -39.13
N VAL A 4 2.18 8.35 -38.51
CA VAL A 4 1.55 6.99 -38.50
C VAL A 4 1.48 6.30 -37.13
N ALA A 5 2.04 6.86 -36.06
CA ALA A 5 1.74 6.38 -34.71
C ALA A 5 0.60 7.22 -34.15
N SER A 6 -0.54 6.60 -33.80
CA SER A 6 -1.61 7.29 -33.06
C SER A 6 -1.05 7.89 -31.77
N ARG A 7 -1.58 9.02 -31.29
CA ARG A 7 -1.11 9.67 -30.04
C ARG A 7 -1.03 8.69 -28.87
N ALA A 8 -2.00 7.77 -28.78
CA ALA A 8 -1.97 6.70 -27.79
C ALA A 8 -0.75 5.78 -27.97
N ARG A 9 -0.39 5.41 -29.20
CA ARG A 9 0.78 4.58 -29.48
C ARG A 9 2.08 5.29 -29.10
N ALA A 10 2.22 6.58 -29.37
CA ALA A 10 3.39 7.35 -28.94
C ALA A 10 3.49 7.46 -27.40
N LEU A 11 2.36 7.65 -26.71
CA LEU A 11 2.30 7.66 -25.25
C LEU A 11 2.81 6.33 -24.68
N TRP A 12 2.30 5.20 -25.16
CA TRP A 12 2.63 3.87 -24.64
C TRP A 12 4.03 3.38 -25.05
N ASP A 13 4.47 3.65 -26.29
CA ASP A 13 5.71 3.08 -26.83
C ASP A 13 6.94 3.97 -26.58
N VAL A 14 6.76 5.28 -26.36
CA VAL A 14 7.88 6.25 -26.24
C VAL A 14 7.85 6.97 -24.90
N GLU A 15 6.74 7.61 -24.55
CA GLU A 15 6.69 8.45 -23.34
C GLU A 15 6.68 7.58 -22.07
N LEU A 16 5.83 6.56 -22.00
CA LEU A 16 5.70 5.67 -20.83
C LEU A 16 7.01 4.99 -20.43
N PRO A 17 7.77 4.35 -21.35
CA PRO A 17 9.05 3.73 -21.02
C PRO A 17 10.09 4.75 -20.57
N LEU A 18 10.05 5.96 -21.15
CA LEU A 18 10.98 7.04 -20.81
C LEU A 18 10.73 7.59 -19.40
N VAL A 19 9.47 7.70 -18.97
CA VAL A 19 9.12 8.13 -17.60
C VAL A 19 8.93 6.99 -16.61
N TRP A 20 9.09 5.73 -17.04
CA TRP A 20 8.84 4.54 -16.23
C TRP A 20 9.56 4.55 -14.86
N PRO A 21 10.83 4.99 -14.73
CA PRO A 21 11.48 5.12 -13.42
C PRO A 21 10.76 6.10 -12.48
N GLY A 22 10.25 7.20 -13.02
CA GLY A 22 9.47 8.19 -12.26
C GLY A 22 8.10 7.67 -11.86
N VAL A 23 7.44 6.90 -12.73
CA VAL A 23 6.17 6.23 -12.42
C VAL A 23 6.35 5.21 -11.30
N LEU A 24 7.43 4.42 -11.33
CA LEU A 24 7.75 3.46 -10.27
C LEU A 24 8.00 4.17 -8.92
N ALA A 25 8.76 5.26 -8.93
CA ALA A 25 8.99 6.06 -7.72
C ALA A 25 7.67 6.65 -7.17
N GLY A 26 6.82 7.21 -8.04
CA GLY A 26 5.50 7.73 -7.68
C GLY A 26 4.57 6.64 -7.13
N ALA A 27 4.58 5.44 -7.72
CA ALA A 27 3.81 4.30 -7.24
C ALA A 27 4.27 3.83 -5.85
N ALA A 28 5.59 3.79 -5.61
CA ALA A 28 6.14 3.46 -4.29
C ALA A 28 5.72 4.47 -3.21
N PHE A 29 5.76 5.77 -3.53
CA PHE A 29 5.27 6.82 -2.62
C PHE A 29 3.76 6.72 -2.38
N ALA A 30 2.95 6.57 -3.43
CA ALA A 30 1.50 6.41 -3.30
C ALA A 30 1.12 5.17 -2.46
N PHE A 31 1.88 4.07 -2.61
CA PHE A 31 1.68 2.87 -1.82
C PHE A 31 2.05 3.08 -0.34
N ALA A 32 3.19 3.73 -0.05
CA ALA A 32 3.57 4.07 1.32
C ALA A 32 2.51 4.96 2.00
N ILE A 33 1.95 5.94 1.27
CA ILE A 33 0.85 6.78 1.74
C ILE A 33 -0.42 5.94 1.99
N SER A 34 -0.76 5.03 1.07
CA SER A 34 -1.95 4.17 1.21
C SER A 34 -1.88 3.23 2.41
N ILE A 35 -0.69 2.77 2.81
CA ILE A 35 -0.53 2.00 4.06
C ILE A 35 -0.79 2.88 5.29
N GLY A 36 -0.40 4.15 5.24
CA GLY A 36 -0.65 5.14 6.29
C GLY A 36 -2.13 5.50 6.48
N GLU A 37 -2.93 5.39 5.42
CA GLU A 37 -4.39 5.60 5.43
C GLU A 37 -5.17 4.55 6.27
N PHE A 38 -4.51 3.50 6.76
CA PHE A 38 -5.04 2.64 7.81
C PHE A 38 -5.60 3.45 8.99
N ASP A 39 -4.94 4.56 9.36
CA ASP A 39 -5.38 5.39 10.47
C ASP A 39 -6.70 6.11 10.16
N ALA A 40 -6.89 6.57 8.93
CA ALA A 40 -8.15 7.16 8.47
C ALA A 40 -9.30 6.14 8.54
N THR A 41 -9.05 4.89 8.16
CA THR A 41 -10.04 3.80 8.29
C THR A 41 -10.45 3.61 9.74
N VAL A 42 -9.51 3.68 10.68
CA VAL A 42 -9.82 3.49 12.10
C VAL A 42 -10.48 4.73 12.74
N LEU A 43 -10.22 5.93 12.22
CA LEU A 43 -10.91 7.16 12.62
C LEU A 43 -12.34 7.23 12.10
N LEU A 44 -12.59 6.74 10.89
CA LEU A 44 -13.91 6.70 10.24
C LEU A 44 -14.75 5.48 10.66
N ALA A 45 -14.10 4.38 11.03
CA ALA A 45 -14.80 3.16 11.45
C ALA A 45 -15.49 3.37 12.80
N GLY A 46 -16.82 3.33 12.77
CA GLY A 46 -17.64 3.34 13.97
C GLY A 46 -17.47 2.09 14.85
N ASP A 47 -18.15 2.14 15.99
CA ASP A 47 -18.19 1.22 17.12
C ASP A 47 -18.55 -0.22 16.70
N GLN A 48 -19.24 -0.39 15.57
CA GLN A 48 -19.74 -1.66 15.06
C GLN A 48 -18.87 -2.28 13.94
N SER A 49 -17.78 -1.64 13.54
CA SER A 49 -16.93 -2.12 12.44
C SER A 49 -15.88 -3.13 12.92
N TYR A 50 -16.00 -4.38 12.47
CA TYR A 50 -15.09 -5.49 12.79
C TYR A 50 -14.03 -5.69 11.70
N THR A 51 -13.13 -4.72 11.54
CA THR A 51 -11.93 -4.92 10.72
C THR A 51 -10.73 -5.19 11.62
N MET A 52 -9.80 -6.03 11.16
CA MET A 52 -8.57 -6.33 11.91
C MET A 52 -7.81 -5.06 12.37
N PRO A 53 -7.69 -4.00 11.54
CA PRO A 53 -7.21 -2.67 11.94
C PRO A 53 -7.87 -2.05 13.18
N VAL A 54 -9.21 -2.06 13.19
CA VAL A 54 -10.01 -1.41 14.24
C VAL A 54 -9.92 -2.21 15.53
N ALA A 55 -9.93 -3.55 15.42
CA ALA A 55 -9.73 -4.45 16.55
C ALA A 55 -8.35 -4.24 17.21
N LEU A 56 -7.29 -4.12 16.41
CA LEU A 56 -5.93 -3.82 16.89
C LEU A 56 -5.91 -2.55 17.76
N LYS A 57 -6.46 -1.43 17.26
CA LYS A 57 -6.51 -0.18 18.03
C LYS A 57 -7.36 -0.34 19.29
N ARG A 58 -8.49 -1.03 19.24
CA ARG A 58 -9.32 -1.28 20.43
C ARG A 58 -8.53 -1.99 21.51
N TYR A 59 -7.83 -3.07 21.19
CA TYR A 59 -7.01 -3.81 22.17
C TYR A 59 -5.86 -2.99 22.79
N LEU A 60 -5.33 -2.01 22.06
CA LEU A 60 -4.28 -1.10 22.55
C LEU A 60 -4.81 0.08 23.37
N VAL A 61 -6.00 0.58 23.04
CA VAL A 61 -6.60 1.80 23.60
C VAL A 61 -7.68 1.51 24.65
N ASP A 62 -8.05 0.25 24.84
CA ASP A 62 -9.08 -0.16 25.80
C ASP A 62 -8.72 0.33 27.22
N ARG A 63 -9.44 1.35 27.68
CA ARG A 63 -9.15 2.03 28.96
C ARG A 63 -9.67 1.25 30.16
N THR A 64 -10.47 0.22 29.92
CA THR A 64 -11.22 -0.51 30.95
C THR A 64 -10.45 -1.69 31.52
N ALA A 65 -9.64 -2.37 30.70
CA ALA A 65 -8.84 -3.54 31.08
C ALA A 65 -7.31 -3.31 30.99
N GLY A 66 -6.88 -2.17 30.45
CA GLY A 66 -5.49 -1.90 30.12
C GLY A 66 -5.07 -2.52 28.77
N PRO A 67 -3.95 -2.08 28.18
CA PRO A 67 -3.54 -2.53 26.85
C PRO A 67 -3.28 -4.04 26.82
N SER A 68 -3.99 -4.76 25.94
CA SER A 68 -3.74 -6.18 25.69
C SER A 68 -2.76 -6.34 24.53
N VAL A 69 -1.48 -6.14 24.86
CA VAL A 69 -0.37 -6.17 23.90
C VAL A 69 -0.20 -7.52 23.18
N GLY A 70 -0.61 -8.64 23.78
CA GLY A 70 -0.49 -9.96 23.15
C GLY A 70 -1.31 -10.11 21.85
N PRO A 71 -2.65 -10.02 21.91
CA PRO A 71 -3.51 -10.07 20.72
C PRO A 71 -3.21 -8.95 19.72
N ALA A 72 -2.93 -7.74 20.23
CA ALA A 72 -2.56 -6.60 19.40
C ALA A 72 -1.26 -6.86 18.63
N ALA A 73 -0.21 -7.35 19.28
CA ALA A 73 1.05 -7.67 18.62
C ALA A 73 0.85 -8.76 17.56
N ALA A 74 0.06 -9.80 17.83
CA ALA A 74 -0.24 -10.86 16.86
C ALA A 74 -0.90 -10.29 15.58
N MET A 75 -1.95 -9.48 15.73
CA MET A 75 -2.63 -8.84 14.60
C MET A 75 -1.70 -7.87 13.85
N GLY A 76 -0.94 -7.06 14.58
CA GLY A 76 0.05 -6.15 13.99
C GLY A 76 1.12 -6.88 13.20
N THR A 77 1.60 -8.02 13.69
CA THR A 77 2.60 -8.86 12.99
C THR A 77 2.03 -9.44 11.70
N VAL A 78 0.78 -9.93 11.72
CA VAL A 78 0.11 -10.43 10.50
C VAL A 78 -0.02 -9.34 9.45
N LEU A 79 -0.46 -8.14 9.85
CA LEU A 79 -0.57 -6.99 8.95
C LEU A 79 0.79 -6.57 8.37
N LEU A 80 1.85 -6.57 9.20
CA LEU A 80 3.22 -6.31 8.77
C LEU A 80 3.70 -7.33 7.74
N VAL A 81 3.44 -8.62 7.98
CA VAL A 81 3.83 -9.70 7.05
C VAL A 81 3.11 -9.56 5.72
N VAL A 82 1.79 -9.27 5.73
CA VAL A 82 1.02 -9.05 4.49
C VAL A 82 1.55 -7.84 3.71
N THR A 83 1.88 -6.76 4.42
CA THR A 83 2.44 -5.55 3.84
C THR A 83 3.81 -5.80 3.22
N ALA A 84 4.72 -6.45 3.97
CA ALA A 84 6.05 -6.82 3.50
C ALA A 84 5.99 -7.80 2.32
N ALA A 85 5.11 -8.80 2.36
CA ALA A 85 4.89 -9.72 1.25
C ALA A 85 4.42 -8.99 -0.01
N SER A 86 3.48 -8.04 0.13
CA SER A 86 3.00 -7.23 -0.99
C SER A 86 4.14 -6.40 -1.60
N PHE A 87 4.98 -5.76 -0.78
CA PHE A 87 6.17 -5.07 -1.25
C PHE A 87 7.13 -5.99 -1.99
N VAL A 88 7.41 -7.18 -1.43
CA VAL A 88 8.30 -8.16 -2.07
C VAL A 88 7.74 -8.62 -3.41
N VAL A 89 6.43 -8.84 -3.52
CA VAL A 89 5.79 -9.20 -4.80
C VAL A 89 5.92 -8.05 -5.81
N ILE A 90 5.62 -6.82 -5.40
CA ILE A 90 5.74 -5.64 -6.28
C ILE A 90 7.19 -5.45 -6.75
N ASP A 91 8.16 -5.54 -5.84
CA ASP A 91 9.58 -5.40 -6.15
C ASP A 91 10.09 -6.52 -7.06
N ARG A 92 9.68 -7.77 -6.81
CA ARG A 92 10.09 -8.93 -7.63
C ARG A 92 9.50 -8.93 -9.03
N VAL A 93 8.26 -8.45 -9.17
CA VAL A 93 7.58 -8.36 -10.47
C VAL A 93 8.02 -7.11 -11.23
N GLY A 94 8.22 -5.99 -10.53
CA GLY A 94 8.69 -4.72 -11.10
C GLY A 94 10.19 -4.69 -11.42
N GLY A 95 11.02 -5.41 -10.66
CA GLY A 95 12.47 -5.48 -10.81
C GLY A 95 12.96 -6.23 -12.06
N ARG A 96 12.06 -6.80 -12.87
CA ARG A 96 12.40 -7.31 -14.21
C ARG A 96 12.63 -6.20 -15.24
N TYR A 97 12.41 -4.94 -14.89
CA TYR A 97 12.82 -3.80 -15.72
C TYR A 97 14.30 -3.46 -15.44
N ARG A 98 15.20 -4.25 -16.05
CA ARG A 98 16.60 -3.84 -16.24
C ARG A 98 16.72 -3.22 -17.65
N PRO A 99 17.37 -2.04 -17.77
CA PRO A 99 17.55 -1.34 -19.05
C PRO A 99 18.33 -2.15 -20.08
#